data_AF-A0A6L3ELT5-F1
#
_entry.id   AF-A0A6L3ELT5-F1
#
_cell.length_a   1.000
_cell.length_b   1.000
_cell.length_c   1.000
_cell.angle_alpha   90.00
_cell.angle_beta   90.00
_cell.angle_gamma   90.00
#
_symmetry.space_group_name_H-M   'P 1'
#
loop_
_entity.id
_entity.type
_entity.pdbx_description
1 polymer ?
#
loop_
_entity_poly.entity_id
_entity_poly.type
_entity_poly.pdbx_seq_one_letter_code
_entity_poly.pdbx_strand_id
1 'polypeptide(L)' 'MLQPKRTKFRKQQKGRNRGIASRGSQVSFGEFGLKCTGRGRLTSRQIEASRRAINRHVKRGGRLWIRVFPD' A
#
# COMPACT_ATOMS: atom_id res chain seq x y z
N MET A 1 -8.50 10.07 3.54
CA MET A 1 -8.22 8.83 2.79
C MET A 1 -7.31 9.17 1.64
N LEU A 2 -6.32 8.33 1.33
CA LEU A 2 -5.35 8.57 0.26
C LEU A 2 -6.06 8.59 -1.11
N GLN A 3 -5.84 9.65 -1.88
CA GLN A 3 -6.36 9.83 -3.23
C GLN A 3 -5.44 10.81 -4.00
N PRO A 4 -5.22 10.64 -5.32
CA PRO A 4 -4.49 11.62 -6.11
C PRO A 4 -5.20 12.98 -6.13
N LYS A 5 -4.42 14.07 -5.98
CA LYS A 5 -4.96 15.45 -5.99
C LYS A 5 -5.58 15.84 -7.34
N ARG A 6 -5.02 15.35 -8.44
CA ARG A 6 -5.47 15.64 -9.80
C ARG A 6 -5.27 14.41 -10.67
N THR A 7 -6.30 14.01 -11.42
CA THR A 7 -6.21 12.97 -12.45
C THR A 7 -6.54 13.56 -13.81
N LYS A 8 -5.92 13.03 -14.88
CA LYS A 8 -6.22 13.46 -16.26
C LYS A 8 -7.63 13.05 -16.69
N PHE A 9 -8.09 11.88 -16.22
CA PHE A 9 -9.40 11.33 -16.53
C PHE A 9 -10.12 10.88 -15.26
N ARG A 10 -11.44 11.11 -15.20
CA ARG A 10 -12.28 10.75 -14.04
C ARG A 10 -12.63 9.26 -13.98
N LYS A 11 -12.71 8.59 -15.13
CA LYS A 11 -13.06 7.17 -15.25
C LYS A 11 -11.88 6.42 -15.84
N GLN A 12 -11.54 5.29 -15.23
CA GLN A 12 -10.48 4.40 -15.69
C GLN A 12 -11.02 2.99 -15.86
N GLN A 13 -10.43 2.24 -16.77
CA GLN A 13 -10.70 0.81 -16.90
C GLN A 13 -10.09 0.06 -15.71
N LYS A 14 -10.71 -1.05 -15.31
CA LYS A 14 -10.20 -1.88 -14.21
C LYS A 14 -8.83 -2.53 -14.54
N GLY A 15 -8.43 -2.66 -15.81
CA GLY A 15 -7.21 -3.38 -16.17
C GLY A 15 -7.22 -4.86 -15.74
N ARG A 16 -6.07 -5.53 -15.86
CA ARG A 16 -5.91 -6.96 -15.55
C ARG A 16 -4.80 -7.15 -14.50
N ASN A 17 -5.11 -7.84 -13.40
CA ASN A 17 -4.12 -8.17 -12.37
C ASN A 17 -3.42 -9.50 -12.71
N ARG A 18 -2.39 -9.49 -13.57
CA ARG A 18 -1.65 -10.68 -14.07
C ARG A 18 -0.14 -10.58 -13.77
N GLY A 19 0.53 -11.73 -13.59
CA GLY A 19 1.96 -11.82 -13.27
C GLY A 19 2.38 -11.58 -11.81
N ILE A 20 3.69 -11.60 -11.59
CA ILE A 20 4.36 -11.28 -10.31
C ILE A 20 4.91 -9.86 -10.40
N ALA A 21 4.95 -9.16 -9.27
CA ALA A 21 5.55 -7.83 -9.21
C ALA A 21 7.05 -7.89 -9.56
N SER A 22 7.44 -7.16 -10.61
CA SER A 22 8.83 -7.04 -11.05
C SER A 22 9.62 -5.99 -10.26
N ARG A 23 8.93 -5.07 -9.56
CA ARG A 23 9.52 -3.97 -8.78
C ARG A 23 8.88 -3.89 -7.40
N GLY A 24 9.63 -3.32 -6.44
CA GLY A 24 9.15 -3.12 -5.06
C GLY A 24 9.13 -4.39 -4.19
N SER A 25 9.79 -5.47 -4.64
CA SER A 25 9.77 -6.78 -3.98
C SER A 25 10.80 -6.95 -2.86
N GLN A 26 11.71 -6.00 -2.69
CA GLN A 26 12.75 -5.97 -1.65
C GLN A 26 12.43 -4.90 -0.61
N VAL A 27 12.92 -5.04 0.63
CA VAL A 27 12.79 -4.00 1.67
C VAL A 27 13.76 -2.86 1.37
N SER A 28 13.24 -1.64 1.19
CA SER A 28 14.08 -0.46 0.89
C SER A 28 14.24 0.49 2.08
N PHE A 29 13.36 0.39 3.08
CA PHE A 29 13.38 1.23 4.27
C PHE A 29 13.04 0.38 5.49
N GLY A 30 13.70 0.65 6.61
CA GLY A 30 13.55 -0.11 7.84
C GLY A 30 14.17 -1.52 7.76
N GLU A 31 13.95 -2.29 8.82
CA GLU A 31 14.52 -3.64 8.97
C GLU A 31 13.51 -4.74 8.58
N PHE A 32 12.21 -4.48 8.79
CA PHE A 32 11.13 -5.43 8.56
C PHE A 32 10.18 -4.97 7.46
N GLY A 33 9.67 -5.91 6.67
CA GLY A 33 8.71 -5.64 5.60
C GLY A 33 7.61 -6.68 5.50
N LEU A 34 6.42 -6.25 5.10
CA LEU A 34 5.29 -7.13 4.82
C LEU A 34 5.18 -7.35 3.31
N LYS A 35 5.27 -8.61 2.86
CA LYS A 35 5.17 -9.00 1.45
C LYS A 35 3.87 -9.75 1.19
N CYS A 36 3.17 -9.39 0.11
CA CYS A 36 1.99 -10.12 -0.34
C CYS A 36 2.39 -11.42 -1.02
N THR A 37 1.76 -12.53 -0.63
CA THR A 37 1.90 -13.85 -1.28
C THR A 37 0.87 -14.03 -2.40
N GLY A 38 -0.30 -13.42 -2.23
CA GLY A 38 -1.42 -13.48 -3.17
C GLY A 38 -1.62 -12.19 -3.97
N ARG A 39 -2.66 -12.23 -4.81
CA ARG A 39 -3.07 -11.14 -5.68
C ARG A 39 -4.40 -10.57 -5.21
N GLY A 40 -4.52 -9.26 -5.19
CA GLY A 40 -5.74 -8.58 -4.78
C GLY A 40 -5.70 -7.11 -5.14
N ARG A 41 -6.86 -6.46 -5.04
CA ARG A 41 -6.97 -5.00 -5.08
C ARG A 41 -6.97 -4.47 -3.66
N LEU A 42 -6.26 -3.38 -3.44
CA LEU A 42 -6.11 -2.79 -2.12
C LEU A 42 -6.68 -1.38 -2.14
N THR A 43 -7.61 -1.11 -1.23
CA THR A 43 -8.30 0.18 -1.15
C THR A 43 -7.60 1.11 -0.17
N SER A 44 -7.80 2.42 -0.32
CA SER A 44 -7.29 3.43 0.62
C SER A 44 -7.78 3.22 2.06
N ARG A 45 -8.98 2.68 2.25
CA ARG A 45 -9.53 2.34 3.58
C ARG A 45 -8.76 1.22 4.26
N GLN A 46 -8.41 0.18 3.51
CA GLN A 46 -7.65 -0.96 4.04
C GLN A 46 -6.23 -0.54 4.41
N ILE A 47 -5.57 0.27 3.58
CA ILE A 47 -4.24 0.83 3.91
C ILE A 47 -4.28 1.59 5.24
N GLU A 48 -5.28 2.46 5.40
CA GLU A 48 -5.41 3.28 6.60
C GLU A 48 -5.76 2.45 7.85
N ALA A 49 -6.64 1.45 7.70
CA ALA A 49 -6.96 0.53 8.78
C ALA A 49 -5.70 -0.23 9.26
N SER A 50 -4.90 -0.76 8.33
CA SER A 50 -3.65 -1.45 8.65
C SER A 50 -2.63 -0.51 9.30
N ARG A 51 -2.46 0.71 8.77
CA ARG A 51 -1.57 1.73 9.37
C ARG A 51 -1.94 2.04 10.82
N ARG A 52 -3.23 2.26 11.07
CA ARG A 52 -3.76 2.55 12.41
C ARG A 52 -3.56 1.37 13.36
N ALA A 53 -3.78 0.14 12.89
CA ALA A 53 -3.57 -1.07 13.68
C ALA A 53 -2.10 -1.23 14.09
N ILE A 54 -1.16 -1.08 13.16
CA ILE A 54 0.28 -1.20 13.44
C ILE A 54 0.74 -0.11 14.40
N ASN A 55 0.38 1.16 14.15
CA ASN A 55 0.77 2.27 15.04
C ASN A 55 0.23 2.10 16.46
N ARG A 56 -0.98 1.54 16.63
CA ARG A 56 -1.54 1.24 17.96
C ARG A 56 -0.72 0.18 18.70
N HIS A 57 -0.27 -0.84 17.98
CA HIS A 57 0.52 -1.92 18.56
C HIS A 57 1.94 -1.46 18.94
N VAL A 58 2.57 -0.67 18.06
CA VAL A 58 3.95 -0.17 18.22
C VAL A 58 4.06 1.01 19.21
N LYS A 59 2.95 1.69 19.52
CA LYS A 59 2.88 2.85 20.44
C LYS A 59 3.81 3.99 19.98
N ARG A 60 4.85 4.35 20.76
CA ARG A 60 5.69 5.55 20.54
C ARG A 60 7.08 5.27 19.93
N GLY A 61 7.41 4.02 19.61
CA GLY A 61 8.81 3.63 19.34
C GLY A 61 9.16 3.28 17.89
N GLY A 62 8.24 3.30 16.93
CA GLY A 62 8.51 2.80 15.58
C GLY A 62 8.13 3.74 14.46
N ARG A 63 8.96 3.74 13.41
CA ARG A 63 8.69 4.42 12.15
C ARG A 63 8.09 3.41 11.17
N LEU A 64 7.02 3.81 10.49
CA LEU A 64 6.31 2.97 9.53
C LEU A 64 6.30 3.64 8.16
N TRP A 65 6.64 2.86 7.13
CA TRP A 65 6.60 3.29 5.73
C TRP A 65 5.52 2.54 4.97
N ILE A 66 4.66 3.29 4.28
CA ILE A 66 3.68 2.73 3.35
C ILE A 66 4.27 2.85 1.94
N ARG A 67 4.44 1.71 1.26
CA ARG A 67 5.07 1.64 -0.06
C ARG A 67 4.09 1.51 -1.23
N VAL A 68 2.80 1.59 -0.94
CA VAL A 68 1.71 1.47 -1.91
C VAL A 68 0.79 2.68 -1.81
N PHE A 69 0.31 3.16 -2.95
CA PHE A 69 -0.63 4.28 -3.02
C PHE A 69 -1.83 3.87 -3.91
N PRO A 70 -3.06 4.26 -3.56
CA PRO A 70 -4.23 4.01 -4.39
C PRO A 70 -4.43 5.18 -5.38
N ASP A 71 -3.87 5.02 -6.58
CA ASP A 71 -3.96 5.95 -7.71
C ASP A 71 -5.20 5.75 -8.60
#